data_AF-A0A0C1KV23-F1
#
_entry.id   AF-A0A0C1KV23-F1
#
_cell.length_a   1.000
_cell.length_b   1.000
_cell.length_c   1.000
_cell.angle_alpha   90.00
_cell.angle_beta   90.00
_cell.angle_gamma   90.00
#
_symmetry.space_group_name_H-M   'P 1'
#
loop_
_entity.id
_entity.type
_entity.pdbx_description
1 polymer ?
#
loop_
_entity_poly.entity_id
_entity_poly.type
_entity_poly.pdbx_seq_one_letter_code
_entity_poly.pdbx_strand_id
1 'polypeptide(L)'
;MIKSLSGEVWKPLQFPGWKHLRKQYALSSSGRVASFTESVNEDGKLLNGSLTTGYKTLNLHRPGNNGTLYIHREIARLFLKKPSNKHRYVIHINHNKTDNSVKNLKWATLEEMIEHQQSSPAKVAYKKIQANRSTGLKLNATQVRSIKKTLSSKKRTLTIRQLAEKYGVSEMTMYRIKSGENWAKVK
;
A
#
# COMPACT_ATOMS: atom_id res chain seq x y z
N MET A 1 26.23 21.69 -7.51
CA MET A 1 24.96 22.39 -7.79
C MET A 1 23.95 21.41 -8.40
N ILE A 2 22.70 21.47 -7.93
CA ILE A 2 21.62 20.60 -8.42
C ILE A 2 21.16 21.10 -9.79
N LYS A 3 21.09 20.20 -10.79
CA LYS A 3 20.50 20.56 -12.09
C LYS A 3 19.00 20.86 -11.91
N SER A 4 18.60 22.08 -12.27
CA SER A 4 17.21 22.54 -12.26
C SER A 4 16.40 21.82 -13.33
N LEU A 5 15.19 21.41 -12.99
CA LEU A 5 14.21 20.91 -13.96
C LEU A 5 13.22 22.03 -14.29
N SER A 6 12.75 22.08 -15.54
CA SER A 6 11.76 23.10 -15.95
C SER A 6 10.49 23.00 -15.11
N GLY A 7 10.03 24.13 -14.56
CA GLY A 7 8.82 24.21 -13.72
C GLY A 7 8.94 23.55 -12.35
N GLU A 8 10.14 23.12 -11.94
CA GLU A 8 10.34 22.54 -10.62
C GLU A 8 10.42 23.61 -9.54
N VAL A 9 9.65 23.40 -8.47
CA VAL A 9 9.63 24.28 -7.31
C VAL A 9 10.12 23.52 -6.10
N TRP A 10 11.05 24.13 -5.36
CA TRP A 10 11.58 23.60 -4.10
C TRP A 10 10.91 24.29 -2.91
N LYS A 11 10.53 23.50 -1.90
CA LYS A 11 10.01 24.01 -0.63
C LYS A 11 10.81 23.43 0.54
N PRO A 12 11.15 24.26 1.55
CA PRO A 12 11.85 23.77 2.73
C PRO A 12 10.97 22.79 3.52
N LEU A 13 11.58 21.70 3.96
CA LEU A 13 10.94 20.64 4.72
C LEU A 13 11.04 20.95 6.22
N GLN A 14 9.91 21.29 6.83
CA GLN A 14 9.80 21.58 8.25
C GLN A 14 9.17 20.40 9.02
N PHE A 15 9.88 19.86 10.01
CA PHE A 15 9.42 18.79 10.91
C PHE A 15 9.90 19.05 12.34
N PRO A 16 9.24 18.56 13.40
CA PRO A 16 9.65 18.83 14.78
C PRO A 16 11.15 18.59 15.00
N GLY A 17 11.88 19.61 15.46
CA GLY A 17 13.34 19.55 15.65
C GLY A 17 14.21 19.82 14.41
N TRP A 18 13.63 20.23 13.27
CA TRP A 18 14.38 20.57 12.05
C TRP A 18 15.42 21.69 12.26
N LYS A 19 15.15 22.64 13.17
CA LYS A 19 16.04 23.76 13.50
C LYS A 19 17.35 23.35 14.19
N HIS A 20 17.38 22.18 14.82
CA HIS A 20 18.58 21.69 15.52
C HIS A 20 19.54 20.93 14.61
N LEU A 21 19.17 20.76 13.33
CA LEU A 21 20.01 20.07 12.37
C LEU A 21 21.01 21.04 11.74
N ARG A 22 22.25 20.56 11.57
CA ARG A 22 23.30 21.30 10.86
C ARG A 22 22.93 21.61 9.40
N LYS A 23 22.14 20.73 8.77
CA LYS A 23 21.66 20.90 7.40
C LYS A 23 20.15 20.99 7.39
N GLN A 24 19.65 21.87 6.53
CA GLN A 24 18.25 21.96 6.18
C GLN A 24 17.92 20.98 5.05
N TYR A 25 16.63 20.69 4.88
CA TYR A 25 16.15 19.78 3.85
C TYR A 25 15.05 20.46 3.04
N ALA A 26 14.98 20.15 1.76
CA ALA A 26 13.92 20.64 0.87
C ALA A 26 13.37 19.49 0.02
N LEU A 27 12.11 19.66 -0.38
CA LEU A 27 11.40 18.75 -1.26
C LEU A 27 10.98 19.51 -2.51
N SER A 28 11.10 18.87 -3.66
CA SER A 28 10.73 19.45 -4.95
C SER A 28 9.36 18.97 -5.44
N SER A 29 8.71 19.78 -6.28
CA SER A 29 7.45 19.40 -6.95
C SER A 29 7.58 18.17 -7.85
N SER A 30 8.80 17.87 -8.29
CA SER A 30 9.15 16.65 -9.06
C SER A 30 9.41 15.43 -8.18
N GLY A 31 9.28 15.56 -6.86
CA GLY A 31 9.47 14.45 -5.92
C GLY A 31 10.91 14.19 -5.49
N ARG A 32 11.81 15.17 -5.70
CA ARG A 32 13.22 15.08 -5.30
C ARG A 32 13.41 15.60 -3.87
N VAL A 33 14.48 15.14 -3.23
CA VAL A 33 14.88 15.57 -1.88
C VAL A 33 16.28 16.15 -1.98
N ALA A 34 16.52 17.26 -1.28
CA ALA A 34 17.84 17.87 -1.16
C ALA A 34 18.14 18.21 0.29
N SER A 35 19.42 18.18 0.64
CA SER A 35 19.95 18.84 1.84
C SER A 35 20.79 20.04 1.43
N PHE A 36 20.76 21.10 2.24
CA PHE A 36 21.45 22.36 1.97
C PHE A 36 21.75 23.10 3.29
N THR A 37 22.59 24.13 3.23
CA THR A 37 22.96 24.98 4.36
C THR A 37 22.39 26.39 4.17
N GLU A 38 22.69 27.00 3.02
CA GLU A 38 22.26 28.35 2.66
C GLU A 38 21.05 28.28 1.73
N SER A 39 21.21 27.64 0.56
CA SER A 39 20.14 27.48 -0.41
C SER A 39 20.29 26.23 -1.26
N VAL A 40 19.16 25.69 -1.73
CA VAL A 40 19.15 24.51 -2.60
C VAL A 40 19.90 24.75 -3.92
N ASN A 41 19.93 25.99 -4.40
CA ASN A 41 20.55 26.35 -5.67
C ASN A 41 22.07 26.46 -5.57
N GLU A 42 22.59 26.99 -4.45
CA GLU A 42 24.02 27.21 -4.25
C GLU A 42 24.72 25.95 -3.75
N ASP A 43 24.30 25.41 -2.60
CA ASP A 43 24.99 24.32 -1.89
C ASP A 43 24.18 23.02 -1.78
N GLY A 44 23.02 22.97 -2.44
CA GLY A 44 22.14 21.82 -2.42
C GLY A 44 22.79 20.51 -2.90
N LYS A 45 22.52 19.43 -2.16
CA LYS A 45 22.87 18.05 -2.51
C LYS A 45 21.64 17.17 -2.56
N LEU A 46 21.41 16.52 -3.71
CA LEU A 46 20.33 15.55 -3.88
C LEU A 46 20.52 14.34 -2.96
N LEU A 47 19.42 13.89 -2.38
CA LEU A 47 19.34 12.72 -1.52
C LEU A 47 18.43 11.69 -2.16
N ASN A 48 18.90 10.45 -2.24
CA ASN A 48 18.10 9.33 -2.75
C ASN A 48 17.10 8.80 -1.72
N GLY A 49 17.39 9.00 -0.43
CA GLY A 49 16.63 8.41 0.68
C GLY A 49 16.79 6.89 0.76
N SER A 50 15.91 6.26 1.54
CA SER A 50 15.80 4.80 1.68
C SER A 50 14.43 4.33 1.19
N LEU A 51 14.25 3.02 1.03
CA LEU A 51 12.95 2.42 0.75
C LEU A 51 12.43 1.68 1.99
N THR A 52 11.23 2.03 2.44
CA THR A 52 10.52 1.36 3.52
C THR A 52 9.18 0.88 2.97
N THR A 53 8.95 -0.43 2.95
CA THR A 53 7.73 -1.07 2.37
C THR A 53 7.35 -0.57 0.96
N GLY A 54 8.38 -0.23 0.18
CA GLY A 54 8.28 0.30 -1.19
C GLY A 54 8.15 1.82 -1.31
N TYR A 55 7.99 2.55 -0.21
CA TYR A 55 7.93 4.01 -0.21
C TYR A 55 9.30 4.63 0.00
N LYS A 56 9.60 5.74 -0.68
CA LYS A 56 10.80 6.53 -0.40
C LYS A 56 10.68 7.24 0.95
N THR A 57 11.71 7.10 1.78
CA THR A 57 11.78 7.65 3.12
C THR A 57 13.10 8.39 3.37
N LEU A 58 13.09 9.30 4.33
CA LEU A 58 14.27 9.95 4.88
C LEU A 58 14.36 9.56 6.36
N ASN A 59 15.43 8.84 6.72
CA ASN A 59 15.72 8.52 8.11
C ASN A 59 16.48 9.69 8.73
N LEU A 60 15.92 10.24 9.79
CA LEU A 60 16.51 11.33 10.54
C LEU A 60 17.08 10.77 11.85
N HIS A 61 18.39 10.87 12.00
CA HIS A 61 19.07 10.55 13.24
C HIS A 61 19.26 11.84 14.04
N ARG A 62 18.68 11.90 15.24
CA ARG A 62 18.80 13.05 16.15
C ARG A 62 19.03 12.53 17.57
N PRO A 63 19.82 13.22 18.40
CA PRO A 63 19.95 12.87 19.81
C PRO A 63 18.57 12.76 20.46
N GLY A 64 18.21 11.57 20.97
CA GLY A 64 16.95 11.31 21.66
C GLY A 64 15.69 11.16 20.80
N ASN A 65 15.74 11.33 19.47
CA ASN A 65 14.56 11.19 18.61
C ASN A 65 14.89 10.74 17.18
N ASN A 66 14.85 9.43 16.94
CA ASN A 66 14.94 8.86 15.60
C ASN A 66 13.56 8.84 14.94
N GLY A 67 13.49 9.29 13.69
CA GLY A 67 12.24 9.33 12.95
C GLY A 67 12.42 9.03 11.47
N THR A 68 11.44 8.35 10.89
CA THR A 68 11.37 8.11 9.45
C THR A 68 10.30 9.01 8.85
N LEU A 69 10.71 9.90 7.96
CA LEU A 69 9.80 10.73 7.18
C LEU A 69 9.47 10.03 5.87
N TYR A 70 8.19 9.97 5.53
CA TYR A 70 7.73 9.47 4.24
C TYR A 70 7.63 10.62 3.25
N ILE A 71 8.43 10.55 2.18
CA ILE A 71 8.63 11.68 1.26
C ILE A 71 7.31 12.09 0.59
N HIS A 72 6.49 11.12 0.15
CA HIS A 72 5.18 11.40 -0.46
C HIS A 72 4.23 12.17 0.46
N ARG A 73 4.24 11.89 1.78
CA ARG A 73 3.38 12.56 2.76
C ARG A 73 3.81 14.01 2.95
N GLU A 74 5.11 14.24 3.06
CA GLU A 74 5.67 15.58 3.22
C GLU A 74 5.49 16.42 1.95
N ILE A 75 5.64 15.84 0.76
CA ILE A 75 5.35 16.55 -0.50
C ILE A 75 3.88 16.93 -0.57
N ALA A 76 2.95 16.00 -0.30
CA ALA A 76 1.53 16.31 -0.30
C ALA A 76 1.19 17.42 0.71
N ARG A 77 1.83 17.42 1.89
CA ARG A 77 1.66 18.49 2.89
C ARG A 77 2.16 19.86 2.40
N LEU A 78 3.28 19.89 1.67
CA LEU A 78 3.88 21.15 1.20
C LEU A 78 3.24 21.70 -0.08
N PHE A 79 2.76 20.84 -0.96
CA PHE A 79 2.34 21.22 -2.31
C PHE A 79 0.85 21.05 -2.59
N LEU A 80 0.12 20.22 -1.83
CA LEU A 80 -1.29 19.95 -2.08
C LEU A 80 -2.15 20.52 -0.95
N LYS A 81 -3.20 21.25 -1.34
CA LYS A 81 -4.24 21.69 -0.40
C LYS A 81 -5.01 20.46 0.08
N LYS A 82 -5.07 20.27 1.39
CA LYS A 82 -5.87 19.22 2.01
C LYS A 82 -7.36 19.56 1.89
N PRO A 83 -8.20 18.75 1.23
CA PRO A 83 -9.59 19.12 0.97
C PRO A 83 -10.46 19.17 2.23
N SER A 84 -10.27 18.23 3.15
CA SER A 84 -11.00 18.18 4.43
C SER A 84 -10.25 17.36 5.48
N ASN A 85 -10.70 17.43 6.73
CA ASN A 85 -10.12 16.67 7.84
C ASN A 85 -10.22 15.14 7.65
N LYS A 86 -11.19 14.65 6.87
CA LYS A 86 -11.35 13.23 6.54
C LYS A 86 -10.21 12.70 5.65
N HIS A 87 -9.58 13.57 4.87
CA HIS A 87 -8.48 13.18 3.98
C HIS A 87 -7.17 13.07 4.76
N ARG A 88 -6.96 11.92 5.38
CA ARG A 88 -5.80 11.65 6.25
C ARG A 88 -4.68 10.88 5.55
N TYR A 89 -4.95 10.32 4.38
CA TYR A 89 -4.02 9.47 3.64
C TYR A 89 -3.53 10.17 2.39
N VAL A 90 -2.36 9.76 1.89
CA VAL A 90 -1.81 10.23 0.62
C VAL A 90 -1.59 9.00 -0.23
N ILE A 91 -2.13 9.02 -1.46
CA ILE A 91 -2.02 7.93 -2.41
C ILE A 91 -1.21 8.36 -3.64
N HIS A 92 -0.55 7.38 -4.25
CA HIS A 92 0.09 7.51 -5.57
C HIS A 92 -0.91 7.10 -6.64
N ILE A 93 -1.38 8.05 -7.46
CA ILE A 93 -2.43 7.85 -8.46
C ILE A 93 -2.06 6.72 -9.43
N ASN A 94 -0.81 6.64 -9.86
CA ASN A 94 -0.31 5.58 -10.74
C ASN A 94 0.09 4.27 -10.04
N HIS A 95 -0.16 4.14 -8.73
CA HIS A 95 0.28 3.03 -7.86
C HIS A 95 1.81 2.82 -7.75
N ASN A 96 2.63 3.67 -8.37
CA ASN A 96 4.08 3.65 -8.22
C ASN A 96 4.52 4.47 -7.01
N LYS A 97 4.81 3.78 -5.90
CA LYS A 97 5.24 4.36 -4.62
C LYS A 97 6.57 5.13 -4.65
N THR A 98 7.33 5.01 -5.74
CA THR A 98 8.62 5.67 -5.91
C THR A 98 8.53 6.98 -6.71
N ASP A 99 7.43 7.17 -7.43
CA ASP A 99 7.10 8.39 -8.16
C ASP A 99 6.40 9.39 -7.25
N ASN A 100 7.18 10.21 -6.57
CA ASN A 100 6.67 11.22 -5.65
C ASN A 100 6.39 12.57 -6.32
N SER A 101 6.25 12.63 -7.64
CA SER A 101 5.87 13.88 -8.30
C SER A 101 4.52 14.36 -7.75
N VAL A 102 4.37 15.66 -7.51
CA VAL A 102 3.15 16.26 -6.94
C VAL A 102 1.92 15.88 -7.77
N LYS A 103 2.05 15.83 -9.10
CA LYS A 103 0.97 15.43 -10.02
C LYS A 103 0.49 13.98 -9.83
N ASN A 104 1.31 13.14 -9.22
CA ASN A 104 1.01 11.74 -8.94
C ASN A 104 0.47 11.54 -7.51
N LEU A 105 0.44 12.57 -6.67
CA LEU A 105 0.01 12.46 -5.28
C LEU A 105 -1.38 13.06 -5.11
N LYS A 106 -2.22 12.39 -4.32
CA LYS A 106 -3.55 12.88 -3.96
C LYS A 106 -3.83 12.61 -2.49
N TRP A 107 -4.45 13.58 -1.81
CA TRP A 107 -5.05 13.39 -0.49
C TRP A 107 -6.30 12.51 -0.60
N ALA A 108 -6.42 11.50 0.24
CA ALA A 108 -7.48 10.51 0.20
C ALA A 108 -8.09 10.25 1.59
N THR A 109 -9.37 9.88 1.63
CA THR A 109 -10.00 9.27 2.81
C THR A 109 -9.55 7.81 2.99
N LEU A 110 -9.98 7.17 4.08
CA LEU A 110 -9.66 5.76 4.31
C LEU A 110 -10.30 4.88 3.23
N GLU A 111 -11.55 5.17 2.87
CA GLU A 111 -12.32 4.44 1.87
C GLU A 111 -11.67 4.55 0.50
N GLU A 112 -11.34 5.77 0.05
CA GLU A 112 -10.66 6.01 -1.22
C GLU A 112 -9.29 5.29 -1.26
N MET A 113 -8.53 5.31 -0.16
CA MET A 113 -7.23 4.64 -0.08
C MET A 113 -7.36 3.11 -0.19
N ILE A 114 -8.35 2.52 0.49
CA ILE A 114 -8.63 1.08 0.42
C ILE A 114 -9.05 0.69 -1.00
N GLU A 115 -9.97 1.43 -1.59
CA GLU A 115 -10.45 1.17 -2.95
C GLU A 115 -9.29 1.24 -3.95
N HIS A 116 -8.48 2.29 -3.87
CA HIS A 116 -7.27 2.46 -4.70
C HIS A 116 -6.29 1.30 -4.53
N GLN A 117 -6.12 0.79 -3.32
CA GLN A 117 -5.26 -0.38 -3.11
C GLN A 117 -5.84 -1.65 -3.75
N GLN A 118 -7.17 -1.83 -3.70
CA GLN A 118 -7.83 -2.99 -4.29
C GLN A 118 -7.82 -2.98 -5.82
N SER A 119 -7.90 -1.79 -6.43
CA SER A 119 -7.85 -1.61 -7.88
C SER A 119 -6.42 -1.63 -8.45
N SER A 120 -5.39 -1.65 -7.59
CA SER A 120 -4.01 -1.66 -8.05
C SER A 120 -3.70 -2.84 -8.99
N PRO A 121 -2.99 -2.61 -10.12
CA PRO A 121 -2.68 -3.66 -11.09
C PRO A 121 -2.00 -4.88 -10.47
N ALA A 122 -1.08 -4.66 -9.53
CA ALA A 122 -0.40 -5.73 -8.79
C ALA A 122 -1.38 -6.56 -7.95
N LYS A 123 -2.37 -5.93 -7.29
CA LYS A 123 -3.37 -6.65 -6.50
C LYS A 123 -4.33 -7.43 -7.39
N VAL A 124 -4.75 -6.86 -8.51
CA VAL A 124 -5.60 -7.54 -9.49
C VAL A 124 -4.89 -8.75 -10.09
N ALA A 125 -3.63 -8.59 -10.52
CA ALA A 125 -2.80 -9.69 -11.01
C ALA A 125 -2.62 -10.79 -9.95
N TYR A 126 -2.34 -10.40 -8.71
CA TYR A 126 -2.23 -11.35 -7.60
C TYR A 126 -3.53 -12.11 -7.32
N LYS A 127 -4.69 -11.44 -7.35
CA LYS A 127 -6.00 -12.10 -7.24
C LYS A 127 -6.23 -13.11 -8.38
N LYS A 128 -5.84 -12.76 -9.61
CA LYS A 128 -5.93 -13.67 -10.77
C LYS A 128 -5.04 -14.90 -10.58
N ILE A 129 -3.82 -14.74 -10.07
CA ILE A 129 -2.92 -15.87 -9.77
C ILE A 129 -3.52 -16.76 -8.69
N GLN A 130 -3.99 -16.17 -7.58
CA GLN A 130 -4.61 -16.93 -6.49
C GLN A 130 -5.85 -17.70 -6.94
N ALA A 131 -6.72 -17.09 -7.74
CA ALA A 131 -7.93 -17.74 -8.24
C ALA A 131 -7.65 -18.93 -9.17
N ASN A 132 -6.44 -19.00 -9.75
CA ASN A 132 -6.01 -20.09 -10.63
C ASN A 132 -5.01 -21.04 -9.96
N ARG A 133 -4.72 -20.86 -8.67
CA ARG A 133 -3.82 -21.75 -7.93
C ARG A 133 -4.49 -23.11 -7.75
N SER A 134 -3.82 -24.18 -8.20
CA SER A 134 -4.29 -25.56 -8.09
C SER A 134 -3.53 -26.38 -7.04
N THR A 135 -2.38 -25.90 -6.56
CA THR A 135 -1.47 -26.61 -5.66
C THR A 135 -1.31 -25.90 -4.32
N GLY A 136 -1.00 -26.66 -3.26
CA GLY A 136 -0.82 -26.13 -1.90
C GLY A 136 -2.11 -25.63 -1.24
N LEU A 137 -3.28 -26.04 -1.75
CA LEU A 137 -4.57 -25.83 -1.12
C LEU A 137 -4.83 -26.95 -0.10
N LYS A 138 -5.42 -26.61 1.05
CA LYS A 138 -5.84 -27.61 2.06
C LYS A 138 -6.86 -28.62 1.53
N LEU A 139 -7.59 -28.23 0.49
CA LEU A 139 -8.57 -29.07 -0.20
C LEU A 139 -8.13 -29.29 -1.64
N ASN A 140 -8.39 -30.48 -2.17
CA ASN A 140 -8.27 -30.78 -3.59
C ASN A 140 -9.64 -30.87 -4.28
N ALA A 141 -9.66 -30.87 -5.62
CA ALA A 141 -10.91 -30.89 -6.39
C ALA A 141 -11.80 -32.09 -6.04
N THR A 142 -11.24 -33.26 -5.77
CA THR A 142 -12.02 -34.47 -5.42
C THR A 142 -12.69 -34.32 -4.05
N GLN A 143 -11.97 -33.80 -3.06
CA GLN A 143 -12.54 -33.49 -1.74
C GLN A 143 -13.66 -32.46 -1.86
N VAL A 144 -13.47 -31.42 -2.67
CA VAL A 144 -14.49 -30.38 -2.89
C VAL A 144 -15.73 -30.95 -3.57
N ARG A 145 -15.61 -31.85 -4.54
CA ARG A 145 -16.76 -32.56 -5.14
C ARG A 145 -17.56 -33.32 -4.07
N SER A 146 -16.87 -34.06 -3.21
CA SER A 146 -17.50 -34.80 -2.11
C SER A 146 -18.18 -33.87 -1.10
N ILE A 147 -17.54 -32.74 -0.77
CA ILE A 147 -18.12 -31.69 0.08
C ILE A 147 -19.39 -31.12 -0.55
N LYS A 148 -19.36 -30.71 -1.82
CA LYS A 148 -20.52 -30.16 -2.54
C LYS A 148 -21.67 -31.17 -2.61
N LYS A 149 -21.39 -32.43 -2.96
CA LYS A 149 -22.38 -33.51 -2.95
C LYS A 149 -23.03 -33.67 -1.57
N THR A 150 -22.23 -33.66 -0.50
CA THR A 150 -22.72 -33.78 0.88
C THR A 150 -23.57 -32.58 1.29
N LEU A 151 -23.14 -31.35 0.95
CA LEU A 151 -23.85 -30.11 1.28
C LEU A 151 -25.15 -29.92 0.50
N SER A 152 -25.25 -30.47 -0.71
CA SER A 152 -26.46 -30.42 -1.55
C SER A 152 -27.51 -31.49 -1.20
N SER A 153 -27.13 -32.55 -0.48
CA SER A 153 -28.03 -33.66 -0.15
C SER A 153 -29.09 -33.25 0.86
N LYS A 154 -30.37 -33.49 0.53
CA LYS A 154 -31.51 -33.30 1.46
C LYS A 154 -31.48 -34.27 2.66
N LYS A 155 -30.76 -35.40 2.54
CA LYS A 155 -30.60 -36.42 3.60
C LYS A 155 -29.29 -36.26 4.37
N ARG A 156 -28.69 -35.07 4.35
CA ARG A 156 -27.39 -34.83 5.01
C ARG A 156 -27.53 -34.96 6.53
N THR A 157 -26.69 -35.80 7.12
CA THR A 157 -26.60 -36.03 8.58
C THR A 157 -25.54 -35.16 9.26
N LEU A 158 -24.40 -34.92 8.60
CA LEU A 158 -23.30 -34.13 9.14
C LEU A 158 -23.61 -32.63 9.10
N THR A 159 -23.41 -31.93 10.21
CA THR A 159 -23.47 -30.46 10.28
C THR A 159 -22.33 -29.80 9.50
N ILE A 160 -22.43 -28.49 9.22
CA ILE A 160 -21.35 -27.76 8.53
C ILE A 160 -20.08 -27.76 9.37
N ARG A 161 -20.21 -27.59 10.69
CA ARG A 161 -19.11 -27.69 11.67
C ARG A 161 -18.39 -29.04 11.60
N GLN A 162 -19.13 -30.15 11.71
CA GLN A 162 -18.54 -31.49 11.65
C GLN A 162 -17.87 -31.78 10.30
N LEU A 163 -18.46 -31.27 9.20
CA LEU A 163 -17.86 -31.39 7.89
C LEU A 163 -16.54 -30.60 7.81
N ALA A 164 -16.53 -29.37 8.34
CA ALA A 164 -15.34 -28.51 8.37
C ALA A 164 -14.19 -29.15 9.15
N GLU A 165 -14.51 -29.69 10.34
CA GLU A 165 -13.59 -30.44 11.20
C GLU A 165 -13.02 -31.67 10.48
N LYS A 166 -13.88 -32.48 9.84
CA LYS A 166 -13.46 -33.66 9.05
C LYS A 166 -12.41 -33.34 7.97
N TYR A 167 -12.51 -32.17 7.36
CA TYR A 167 -11.59 -31.73 6.29
C TYR A 167 -10.51 -30.77 6.78
N GLY A 168 -10.40 -30.49 8.08
CA GLY A 168 -9.38 -29.60 8.65
C GLY A 168 -9.46 -28.15 8.16
N VAL A 169 -10.67 -27.65 7.87
CA VAL A 169 -10.91 -26.28 7.40
C VAL A 169 -11.90 -25.54 8.29
N SER A 170 -11.97 -24.21 8.15
CA SER A 170 -12.96 -23.39 8.87
C SER A 170 -14.37 -23.63 8.35
N GLU A 171 -15.39 -23.41 9.20
CA GLU A 171 -16.79 -23.43 8.77
C GLU A 171 -17.06 -22.44 7.62
N MET A 172 -16.43 -21.27 7.66
CA MET A 172 -16.54 -20.27 6.59
C MET A 172 -16.07 -20.84 5.24
N THR A 173 -15.06 -21.71 5.22
CA THR A 173 -14.62 -22.40 4.00
C THR A 173 -15.75 -23.23 3.41
N MET A 174 -16.52 -23.93 4.25
CA MET A 174 -17.69 -24.71 3.80
C MET A 174 -18.80 -23.82 3.27
N TYR A 175 -19.11 -22.68 3.94
CA TYR A 175 -20.09 -21.72 3.44
C TYR A 175 -19.69 -21.10 2.09
N ARG A 176 -18.40 -20.80 1.89
CA ARG A 176 -17.88 -20.30 0.61
C ARG A 176 -17.91 -21.34 -0.50
N ILE A 177 -17.67 -22.62 -0.18
CA ILE A 177 -17.83 -23.73 -1.14
C ILE A 177 -19.31 -23.93 -1.48
N LYS A 178 -20.20 -23.83 -0.49
CA LYS A 178 -21.65 -23.98 -0.65
C LYS A 178 -22.25 -22.88 -1.53
N SER A 179 -21.87 -21.62 -1.28
CA SER A 179 -22.33 -20.46 -2.04
C SER A 179 -21.69 -20.33 -3.43
N GLY A 180 -20.60 -21.05 -3.68
CA GLY A 180 -19.84 -20.95 -4.93
C GLY A 180 -18.85 -19.79 -4.97
N GLU A 181 -18.69 -19.01 -3.89
CA GLU A 181 -17.62 -17.99 -3.79
C GLU A 181 -16.24 -18.62 -4.00
N ASN A 182 -16.01 -19.79 -3.42
CA ASN A 182 -14.80 -20.58 -3.61
C ASN A 182 -15.08 -21.86 -4.39
N TRP A 183 -14.11 -22.27 -5.21
CA TRP A 183 -14.20 -23.49 -6.03
C TRP A 183 -15.42 -23.54 -6.96
N ALA A 184 -15.87 -22.38 -7.47
CA ALA A 184 -16.97 -22.30 -8.44
C ALA A 184 -16.78 -23.24 -9.65
N LYS A 185 -15.53 -23.40 -10.10
CA LYS A 185 -15.16 -24.22 -11.27
C LYS A 185 -15.29 -25.73 -11.04
N VAL A 186 -15.31 -26.20 -9.78
CA VAL A 186 -15.45 -27.62 -9.45
C VAL A 186 -16.92 -27.95 -9.32
N LYS A 187 -17.47 -28.78 -10.20
CA LYS A 187 -18.88 -29.21 -10.15
C LYS A 187 -19.09 -30.28 -9.11
#